data_AF-A0ABD7R2A1-F1
#
_entry.id   AF-A0ABD7R2A1-F1
#
_cell.length_a   1.000
_cell.length_b   1.000
_cell.length_c   1.000
_cell.angle_alpha   90.00
_cell.angle_beta   90.00
_cell.angle_gamma   90.00
#
_symmetry.space_group_name_H-M   'P 1'
#
loop_
_entity.id
_entity.type
_entity.pdbx_description
1 polymer ?
#
loop_
_entity_poly.entity_id
_entity_poly.type
_entity_poly.pdbx_seq_one_letter_code
_entity_poly.pdbx_strand_id
1 'polypeptide(L)'
;MTDQSEAASTPLALTSVVASGLPTELGKPTAAKYYDVPAVFNRRPDAAEMAGLRGADGHAQLVTAGYPDVTLDVQDRRLVIGNTNLGQLERGLATVVATIVDVVSRASLFDKEQVRDAARIEFDDRTARAREVTRAAERIHFVPEPSRVSAG
;
A
#
# COMPACT_ATOMS: atom_id res chain seq x y z
N MET A 1 7.11 -2.41 -20.75
CA MET A 1 6.76 -1.59 -19.56
C MET A 1 5.85 -2.45 -18.69
N THR A 2 6.41 -3.45 -18.00
CA THR A 2 5.60 -4.55 -17.44
C THR A 2 6.04 -5.06 -16.06
N ASP A 3 7.22 -4.68 -15.57
CA ASP A 3 7.73 -5.19 -14.28
C ASP A 3 7.06 -4.58 -13.04
N GLN A 4 6.58 -3.33 -13.11
CA GLN A 4 6.04 -2.65 -11.93
C GLN A 4 4.63 -3.11 -11.54
N SER A 5 3.82 -3.60 -12.49
CA SER A 5 2.46 -4.08 -12.19
C SER A 5 2.46 -5.43 -11.49
N GLU A 6 3.39 -6.34 -11.81
CA GLU A 6 3.46 -7.65 -11.17
C GLU A 6 4.02 -7.56 -9.73
N ALA A 7 5.05 -6.72 -9.53
CA ALA A 7 5.60 -6.45 -8.21
C ALA A 7 4.60 -5.76 -7.28
N ALA A 8 3.68 -4.95 -7.83
CA ALA A 8 2.61 -4.30 -7.08
C ALA A 8 1.48 -5.25 -6.69
N SER A 9 1.35 -6.43 -7.31
CA SER A 9 0.34 -7.46 -6.97
C SER A 9 0.84 -8.51 -5.97
N THR A 10 2.16 -8.59 -5.73
CA THR A 10 2.71 -9.54 -4.77
C THR A 10 2.53 -8.99 -3.34
N PRO A 11 1.93 -9.76 -2.41
CA PRO A 11 1.78 -9.32 -1.03
C PRO A 11 3.15 -9.10 -0.37
N LEU A 12 3.21 -8.06 0.47
CA LEU A 12 4.37 -7.75 1.27
C LEU A 12 4.57 -8.88 2.29
N ALA A 13 5.81 -9.37 2.41
CA ALA A 13 6.15 -10.43 3.34
C ALA A 13 7.54 -10.20 3.93
N LEU A 14 7.73 -10.67 5.16
CA LEU A 14 9.04 -10.68 5.81
C LEU A 14 9.82 -11.93 5.37
N THR A 15 11.06 -11.75 4.94
CA THR A 15 11.89 -12.86 4.45
C THR A 15 12.84 -13.38 5.52
N SER A 16 13.53 -12.49 6.23
CA SER A 16 14.58 -12.88 7.19
C SER A 16 14.89 -11.77 8.17
N VAL A 17 15.39 -12.15 9.35
CA VAL A 17 15.98 -11.23 10.33
C VAL A 17 17.41 -10.89 9.92
N VAL A 18 17.80 -9.62 10.05
CA VAL A 18 19.14 -9.12 9.74
C VAL A 18 20.04 -9.31 10.97
N ALA A 19 20.74 -10.45 11.02
CA ALA A 19 21.65 -10.75 12.13
C ALA A 19 22.75 -9.70 12.33
N SER A 20 23.22 -9.06 11.26
CA SER A 20 24.24 -8.00 11.32
C SER A 20 23.75 -6.68 11.94
N GLY A 21 22.43 -6.51 12.10
CA GLY A 21 21.83 -5.35 12.75
C GLY A 21 21.47 -5.59 14.22
N LEU A 22 21.76 -6.78 14.74
CA LEU A 22 21.53 -7.10 16.14
C LEU A 22 22.65 -6.53 17.02
N PRO A 23 22.38 -6.19 18.30
CA PRO A 23 23.40 -5.70 19.21
C PRO A 23 24.58 -6.68 19.35
N THR A 24 25.81 -6.20 19.15
CA THR A 24 27.05 -6.97 19.33
C THR A 24 27.28 -7.47 20.77
N GLU A 25 26.48 -6.99 21.72
CA GLU A 25 26.51 -7.46 23.11
C GLU A 25 25.68 -8.71 23.35
N LEU A 26 24.91 -9.18 22.36
CA LEU A 26 24.16 -10.42 22.46
C LEU A 26 25.08 -11.60 22.79
N GLY A 27 24.71 -12.35 23.84
CA GLY A 27 25.52 -13.42 24.40
C GLY A 27 26.43 -12.98 25.55
N LYS A 28 26.50 -11.69 25.88
CA LYS A 28 27.16 -11.18 27.08
C LYS A 28 26.16 -11.05 28.24
N PRO A 29 26.60 -11.17 29.50
CA PRO A 29 25.74 -10.97 30.66
C PRO A 29 25.18 -9.53 30.77
N THR A 30 25.80 -8.57 30.10
CA THR A 30 25.39 -7.16 30.07
C THR A 30 24.35 -6.86 28.98
N ALA A 31 24.00 -7.85 28.15
CA ALA A 31 23.08 -7.63 27.04
C ALA A 31 21.72 -7.12 27.54
N ALA A 32 21.22 -6.07 26.88
CA ALA A 32 19.88 -5.58 27.16
C ALA A 32 18.84 -6.69 26.96
N LYS A 33 17.88 -6.78 27.89
CA LYS A 33 16.79 -7.77 27.83
C LYS A 33 15.87 -7.56 26.61
N TYR A 34 15.77 -6.32 26.15
CA TYR A 34 15.01 -5.92 24.97
C TYR A 34 15.89 -5.06 24.06
N TYR A 35 15.76 -5.26 22.77
CA TYR A 35 16.52 -4.63 21.71
C TYR A 35 15.72 -4.60 20.41
N ASP A 36 16.23 -3.84 19.46
CA ASP A 36 15.61 -3.70 18.15
C ASP A 36 16.05 -4.86 17.26
N VAL A 37 15.07 -5.52 16.62
CA VAL A 37 15.32 -6.62 15.70
C VAL A 37 14.94 -6.18 14.28
N PRO A 38 15.94 -5.91 13.42
CA PRO A 38 15.68 -5.59 12.03
C PRO A 38 15.32 -6.84 11.23
N ALA A 39 14.25 -6.77 10.45
CA ALA A 39 13.81 -7.79 9.50
C ALA A 39 13.70 -7.20 8.08
N VAL A 40 13.87 -8.02 7.05
CA VAL A 40 13.86 -7.60 5.64
C VAL A 40 12.55 -7.98 4.99
N PHE A 41 12.03 -7.08 4.15
CA PHE A 41 10.88 -7.36 3.29
C PHE A 41 11.30 -7.98 1.95
N ASN A 42 10.42 -8.82 1.40
CA ASN A 42 10.54 -9.38 0.05
C ASN A 42 10.65 -8.28 -1.02
N ARG A 43 9.94 -7.16 -0.86
CA ARG A 43 9.98 -5.97 -1.72
C ARG A 43 9.97 -4.68 -0.90
N ARG A 44 10.14 -3.54 -1.56
CA ARG A 44 10.00 -2.23 -0.90
C ARG A 44 8.51 -2.00 -0.59
N PRO A 45 8.14 -1.73 0.68
CA PRO A 45 6.78 -1.34 1.01
C PRO A 45 6.46 0.03 0.40
N ASP A 46 5.21 0.24 0.04
CA ASP A 46 4.74 1.55 -0.43
C ASP A 46 4.32 2.47 0.74
N ALA A 47 3.95 3.71 0.42
CA ALA A 47 3.55 4.70 1.41
C ALA A 47 2.31 4.29 2.23
N ALA A 48 1.35 3.60 1.61
CA ALA A 48 0.12 3.17 2.28
C ALA A 48 0.42 2.00 3.23
N GLU A 49 1.22 1.03 2.80
CA GLU A 49 1.71 -0.09 3.62
C GLU A 49 2.56 0.42 4.78
N MET A 50 3.47 1.37 4.54
CA MET A 50 4.26 2.01 5.59
C MET A 50 3.38 2.73 6.62
N ALA A 51 2.35 3.44 6.17
CA ALA A 51 1.40 4.12 7.05
C ALA A 51 0.57 3.12 7.87
N GLY A 52 0.10 2.04 7.25
CA GLY A 52 -0.65 0.98 7.93
C GLY A 52 0.18 0.24 8.98
N LEU A 53 1.45 -0.05 8.68
CA LEU A 53 2.37 -0.70 9.62
C LEU A 53 2.76 0.17 10.81
N ARG A 54 2.93 1.49 10.59
CA ARG A 54 3.15 2.47 11.67
C ARG A 54 1.87 2.89 12.39
N GLY A 55 0.71 2.55 11.82
CA GLY A 55 -0.59 3.01 12.27
C GLY A 55 -1.03 2.37 13.58
N ALA A 56 -2.09 2.94 14.15
CA ALA A 56 -2.69 2.46 15.39
C ALA A 56 -3.17 1.00 15.29
N ASP A 57 -3.59 0.55 14.11
CA ASP A 57 -4.11 -0.80 13.89
C ASP A 57 -3.04 -1.89 14.07
N GLY A 58 -1.83 -1.64 13.58
CA GLY A 58 -0.70 -2.55 13.78
C GLY A 58 -0.32 -2.67 15.25
N HIS A 59 -0.30 -1.54 15.97
CA HIS A 59 -0.03 -1.53 17.40
C HIS A 59 -1.15 -2.19 18.21
N ALA A 60 -2.42 -1.98 17.86
CA ALA A 60 -3.56 -2.62 18.51
C ALA A 60 -3.48 -4.15 18.40
N GLN A 61 -3.11 -4.70 17.24
CA GLN A 61 -2.91 -6.14 17.07
C GLN A 61 -1.78 -6.69 17.93
N LEU A 62 -0.67 -5.94 18.08
CA LEU A 62 0.41 -6.31 19.00
C LEU A 62 -0.04 -6.33 20.46
N VAL A 63 -0.80 -5.32 20.88
CA VAL A 63 -1.38 -5.25 22.23
C VAL A 63 -2.32 -6.45 22.47
N THR A 64 -3.20 -6.78 21.53
CA THR A 64 -4.09 -7.94 21.62
C THR A 64 -3.32 -9.26 21.68
N ALA A 65 -2.18 -9.37 20.98
CA ALA A 65 -1.31 -10.53 21.02
C ALA A 65 -0.44 -10.61 22.30
N GLY A 66 -0.53 -9.63 23.21
CA GLY A 66 0.20 -9.61 24.48
C GLY A 66 1.58 -8.94 24.40
N TYR A 67 1.82 -8.14 23.36
CA TYR A 67 3.08 -7.41 23.13
C TYR A 67 2.86 -5.89 23.11
N PRO A 68 2.37 -5.27 24.20
CA PRO A 68 2.01 -3.85 24.21
C PRO A 68 3.21 -2.92 24.08
N ASP A 69 4.39 -3.35 24.51
CA ASP A 69 5.58 -2.50 24.49
C ASP A 69 6.36 -2.61 23.16
N VAL A 70 5.96 -3.50 22.25
CA VAL A 70 6.63 -3.72 20.96
C VAL A 70 6.21 -2.64 19.97
N THR A 71 7.19 -2.08 19.27
CA THR A 71 6.97 -1.06 18.23
C THR A 71 7.39 -1.59 16.87
N LEU A 72 6.74 -1.10 15.81
CA LEU A 72 7.06 -1.44 14.43
C LEU A 72 7.40 -0.16 13.68
N ASP A 73 8.60 -0.09 13.14
CA ASP A 73 9.00 1.02 12.28
C ASP A 73 9.59 0.53 10.96
N VAL A 74 9.20 1.17 9.86
CA VAL A 74 9.63 0.79 8.51
C VAL A 74 10.75 1.73 8.05
N GLN A 75 11.95 1.19 7.91
CA GLN A 75 13.14 1.88 7.44
C GLN A 75 13.50 1.37 6.05
N ASP A 76 12.97 2.05 5.03
CA ASP A 76 13.13 1.70 3.62
C ASP A 76 12.63 0.28 3.30
N ARG A 77 13.52 -0.70 3.10
CA ARG A 77 13.17 -2.11 2.87
C ARG A 77 13.24 -2.98 4.14
N ARG A 78 13.41 -2.37 5.31
CA ARG A 78 13.56 -3.10 6.57
C ARG A 78 12.45 -2.73 7.54
N LEU A 79 11.95 -3.72 8.27
CA LEU A 79 11.11 -3.52 9.44
C LEU A 79 11.99 -3.58 10.68
N VAL A 80 12.00 -2.52 11.47
CA VAL A 80 12.64 -2.49 12.78
C VAL A 80 11.56 -2.80 13.81
N ILE A 81 11.68 -3.98 14.43
CA ILE A 81 10.81 -4.38 15.53
C ILE A 81 11.48 -3.92 16.81
N GLY A 82 10.95 -2.86 17.41
CA GLY A 82 11.51 -2.24 18.59
C GLY A 82 11.06 -2.90 19.89
N ASN A 83 11.90 -2.78 20.91
CA ASN A 83 11.62 -3.23 22.28
C ASN A 83 11.18 -4.70 22.37
N THR A 84 11.88 -5.58 21.64
CA THR A 84 11.62 -7.02 21.62
C THR A 84 12.89 -7.82 21.91
N ASN A 85 12.87 -9.14 21.73
CA ASN A 85 14.06 -9.98 21.70
C ASN A 85 13.83 -11.21 20.82
N LEU A 86 14.91 -11.90 20.45
CA LEU A 86 14.85 -13.13 19.65
C LEU A 86 13.95 -14.20 20.29
N GLY A 87 13.97 -14.33 21.62
CA GLY A 87 13.11 -15.28 22.31
C GLY A 87 11.62 -14.99 22.16
N GLN A 88 11.19 -13.72 22.12
CA GLN A 88 9.80 -13.36 21.84
C GLN A 88 9.42 -13.66 20.38
N LEU A 89 10.33 -13.40 19.45
CA LEU A 89 10.16 -13.73 18.03
C LEU A 89 9.97 -15.24 17.84
N GLU A 90 10.81 -16.06 18.47
CA GLU A 90 10.70 -17.53 18.44
C GLU A 90 9.42 -18.05 19.10
N ARG A 91 8.94 -17.38 20.16
CA ARG A 91 7.70 -17.76 20.88
C ARG A 91 6.41 -17.36 20.15
N GLY A 92 6.50 -16.70 19.00
CA GLY A 92 5.34 -16.43 18.14
C GLY A 92 5.15 -14.96 17.75
N LEU A 93 5.94 -14.02 18.28
CA LEU A 93 5.88 -12.63 17.80
C LEU A 93 6.20 -12.55 16.31
N ALA A 94 7.09 -13.39 15.79
CA ALA A 94 7.38 -13.43 14.35
C ALA A 94 6.12 -13.71 13.51
N THR A 95 5.27 -14.64 13.96
CA THR A 95 4.01 -14.98 13.30
C THR A 95 3.01 -13.83 13.39
N VAL A 96 2.91 -13.18 14.54
CA VAL A 96 2.03 -12.01 14.73
C VAL A 96 2.45 -10.87 13.80
N VAL A 97 3.72 -10.53 13.76
CA VAL A 97 4.24 -9.47 12.89
C VAL A 97 4.05 -9.84 11.41
N ALA A 98 4.31 -11.09 11.02
CA ALA A 98 4.05 -11.55 9.65
C ALA A 98 2.56 -11.44 9.27
N THR A 99 1.65 -11.72 10.21
CA THR A 99 0.20 -11.59 10.03
C THR A 99 -0.21 -10.12 9.85
N ILE A 100 0.32 -9.22 10.68
CA ILE A 100 0.08 -7.77 10.55
C ILE A 100 0.53 -7.28 9.17
N VAL A 101 1.72 -7.70 8.72
CA VAL A 101 2.27 -7.33 7.40
C VAL A 101 1.37 -7.83 6.26
N ASP A 102 0.90 -9.08 6.33
CA ASP A 102 0.00 -9.65 5.31
C ASP A 102 -1.36 -8.92 5.28
N VAL A 103 -1.95 -8.63 6.45
CA VAL A 103 -3.21 -7.88 6.56
C VAL A 103 -3.09 -6.49 5.97
N VAL A 104 -2.05 -5.73 6.34
CA VAL A 104 -1.82 -4.38 5.81
C VAL A 104 -1.58 -4.41 4.30
N SER A 105 -0.83 -5.40 3.81
CA SER A 105 -0.59 -5.50 2.37
C SER A 105 -1.86 -5.81 1.59
N ARG A 106 -2.69 -6.75 2.07
CA ARG A 106 -3.98 -7.06 1.43
C ARG A 106 -4.94 -5.88 1.45
N ALA A 107 -4.99 -5.12 2.54
CA ALA A 107 -5.79 -3.90 2.61
C ALA A 107 -5.32 -2.86 1.58
N SER A 108 -4.00 -2.62 1.47
CA SER A 108 -3.43 -1.71 0.47
C SER A 108 -3.72 -2.16 -0.96
N LEU A 109 -3.66 -3.47 -1.25
CA LEU A 109 -4.02 -4.03 -2.56
C LEU A 109 -5.50 -3.77 -2.89
N PHE A 110 -6.39 -4.06 -1.95
CA PHE A 110 -7.82 -3.88 -2.11
C PHE A 110 -8.19 -2.41 -2.36
N ASP A 111 -7.59 -1.47 -1.63
CA ASP A 111 -7.81 -0.04 -1.81
C ASP A 111 -7.34 0.44 -3.19
N LYS A 112 -6.20 -0.05 -3.68
CA LYS A 112 -5.71 0.27 -5.03
C LYS A 112 -6.64 -0.25 -6.12
N GLU A 113 -7.17 -1.46 -5.95
CA GLU A 113 -8.14 -2.03 -6.89
C GLU A 113 -9.40 -1.18 -6.95
N GLN A 114 -9.94 -0.78 -5.80
CA GLN A 114 -11.11 0.11 -5.74
C GLN A 114 -10.88 1.46 -6.41
N VAL A 115 -9.74 2.11 -6.14
CA VAL A 115 -9.39 3.39 -6.78
C VAL A 115 -9.26 3.23 -8.29
N ARG A 116 -8.68 2.13 -8.77
CA ARG A 116 -8.54 1.85 -10.20
C ARG A 116 -9.90 1.67 -10.87
N ASP A 117 -10.80 0.93 -10.24
CA ASP A 117 -12.14 0.68 -10.78
C ASP A 117 -12.98 1.96 -10.79
N ALA A 118 -12.90 2.79 -9.75
CA ALA A 118 -13.56 4.09 -9.72
C ALA A 118 -13.06 5.02 -10.84
N ALA A 119 -11.74 5.10 -11.05
CA ALA A 119 -11.16 5.90 -12.13
C ALA A 119 -11.55 5.38 -13.53
N ARG A 120 -11.70 4.06 -13.68
CA ARG A 120 -12.16 3.43 -14.93
C ARG A 120 -13.60 3.84 -15.25
N ILE A 121 -14.49 3.77 -14.26
CA ILE A 121 -15.90 4.16 -14.40
C ILE A 121 -16.00 5.64 -14.78
N GLU A 122 -15.27 6.53 -14.10
CA GLU A 122 -15.31 7.97 -14.38
C GLU A 122 -14.79 8.30 -15.80
N PHE A 123 -13.73 7.61 -16.24
CA PHE A 123 -13.20 7.77 -17.59
C PHE A 123 -14.18 7.31 -18.66
N ASP A 124 -14.83 6.16 -18.45
CA ASP A 124 -15.82 5.61 -19.37
C ASP A 124 -17.05 6.53 -19.46
N ASP A 125 -17.53 7.05 -18.33
CA ASP A 125 -18.62 8.04 -18.28
C ASP A 125 -18.28 9.33 -19.03
N ARG A 126 -17.06 9.86 -18.82
CA ARG A 126 -16.59 11.06 -19.54
C ARG A 126 -16.50 10.81 -21.03
N THR A 127 -16.01 9.63 -21.44
CA THR A 127 -15.89 9.25 -22.84
C THR A 127 -17.26 9.08 -23.49
N ALA A 128 -18.22 8.48 -22.80
CA ALA A 128 -19.60 8.34 -23.26
C ALA A 128 -20.25 9.71 -23.48
N ARG A 129 -20.14 10.61 -22.50
CA ARG A 129 -20.64 11.99 -22.62
C ARG A 129 -20.00 12.75 -23.77
N ALA A 130 -18.69 12.63 -23.95
CA ALA A 130 -17.99 13.28 -25.07
C ALA A 130 -18.52 12.78 -26.43
N ARG A 131 -18.75 11.48 -26.58
CA ARG A 131 -19.32 10.89 -27.81
C ARG A 131 -20.73 11.39 -28.09
N GLU A 132 -21.57 11.51 -27.07
CA GLU A 132 -22.93 12.06 -27.23
C GLU A 132 -22.90 13.52 -27.67
N VAL A 133 -22.02 14.34 -27.06
CA VAL A 133 -21.84 15.74 -27.44
C VAL A 133 -21.35 15.88 -28.88
N THR A 134 -20.35 15.08 -29.30
CA THR A 134 -19.88 15.06 -30.70
C THR A 134 -21.02 14.73 -31.66
N ARG A 135 -21.80 13.68 -31.36
CA ARG A 135 -22.94 13.26 -32.21
C ARG A 135 -24.04 14.32 -32.27
N ALA A 136 -24.26 15.06 -31.19
CA ALA A 136 -25.21 16.18 -31.19
C ALA A 136 -24.70 17.34 -32.06
N ALA A 137 -23.41 17.68 -31.96
CA ALA A 137 -22.79 18.73 -32.76
C ALA A 137 -22.80 18.41 -34.27
N GLU A 138 -22.52 17.16 -34.65
CA GLU A 138 -22.54 16.71 -36.05
C GLU A 138 -23.90 16.86 -36.75
N ARG A 139 -25.01 16.86 -35.98
CA ARG A 139 -26.37 17.06 -36.51
C ARG A 139 -26.72 18.53 -36.72
N ILE A 140 -25.90 19.46 -36.22
CA ILE A 140 -26.13 20.88 -36.36
C ILE A 140 -25.57 21.31 -37.72
N HIS A 141 -26.46 21.69 -38.62
CA HIS A 141 -26.12 22.25 -39.91
C HIS A 141 -26.68 23.67 -40.01
N PHE A 142 -25.82 24.63 -40.34
CA PHE A 142 -26.23 26.00 -40.60
C PHE A 142 -26.51 26.15 -42.09
N VAL A 143 -27.77 26.37 -42.45
CA VAL A 143 -28.16 26.71 -43.82
C VAL A 143 -28.52 28.19 -43.89
N PRO A 144 -27.90 28.97 -44.79
CA PRO A 144 -28.27 30.37 -44.99
C PRO A 144 -29.64 30.45 -45.65
N GLU A 145 -30.50 31.36 -45.18
CA GLU A 145 -31.79 31.58 -45.83
C GLU A 145 -31.57 32.14 -47.26
N PRO A 146 -32.23 31.56 -48.28
CA PRO A 146 -32.15 32.10 -49.63
C PRO A 146 -32.78 33.49 -49.63
N SER A 147 -31.97 34.48 -50.01
CA SER A 147 -32.36 35.88 -50.11
C SER A 147 -33.58 35.98 -51.04
N ARG A 148 -34.74 36.36 -50.50
CA ARG A 148 -35.90 36.70 -51.32
C ARG A 148 -35.62 38.02 -52.02
N VAL A 149 -34.98 37.96 -53.18
CA VAL A 149 -34.91 39.10 -54.08
C VAL A 149 -36.32 39.29 -54.65
N SER A 150 -37.08 40.22 -54.06
CA SER A 150 -38.30 40.75 -54.68
C SER A 150 -37.90 41.42 -55.99
N ALA A 151 -38.26 40.80 -57.11
CA ALA A 151 -38.28 41.47 -58.41
C ALA A 151 -39.40 42.52 -58.36
N GLY A 152 -39.01 43.79 -58.54
CA GLY A 152 -39.91 44.93 -58.64
C GLY A 152 -40.64 45.00 -59.98
#